data_AF-A0A8S3RBW9-F1
#
_entry.id   AF-A0A8S3RBW9-F1
#
_cell.length_a   1.000
_cell.length_b   1.000
_cell.length_c   1.000
_cell.angle_alpha   90.00
_cell.angle_beta   90.00
_cell.angle_gamma   90.00
#
_symmetry.space_group_name_H-M   'P 1'
#
loop_
_entity.id
_entity.type
_entity.pdbx_description
1 polymer ?
#
loop_
_entity_poly.entity_id
_entity_poly.type
_entity_poly.pdbx_seq_one_letter_code
_entity_poly.pdbx_strand_id
1 'polypeptide(L)'
;MLKSVHQRPGKFGIQPDKMRPFEKLMMQLEGQLLDGLIFQNCVEQTFDSQTVYVTKNPVFAEEFAANIREILPDLEQRIGENNEMDQRYKFVGLCGLYVLHFQIFRVIDKKVFKSMWDVYKKVPCVHLMGNMVWFPTQFLLEKLPQMQKVLDKKAEMAVVSAQSSWLQQRNQMLSRDVQNYHTTVSAWMIEMDSNISQKSLMEDLNNKCVLFIQGLLYANNIKHLVRTVMNLHVALQKPMTRTAVISLCRLIELLKAIEHTFHRRTMLISDYVSHISQHLGFLLLSSISTAKKRITSDKRYSERKLDVLSSLVLAETALNGPGTKERRLILQLALAVGKTMKTFKDDELSTMNGTLRKLDAICDLRESVRKACDCSFLYWHRVVFPIYLTDTFDNLVDPHRMHYMFGALRDCVPPMAAVKHITPTELMERFDKEVYGNLKEYLLDPLCREIETDFRLQIHAHLQLDDRNPFKVGMKDMSQLLKVRPIRFFDRYINIKGNL
;
A
#
# COMPACT_ATOMS: atom_id res chain seq x y z
N MET A 1 -1.37 -12.39 -32.11
CA MET A 1 -0.23 -13.26 -31.77
C MET A 1 -0.42 -14.72 -32.22
N LEU A 2 -1.59 -15.35 -32.04
CA LEU A 2 -1.85 -16.73 -32.49
C LEU A 2 -1.84 -16.91 -34.02
N LYS A 3 -2.37 -15.95 -34.79
CA LYS A 3 -2.35 -15.96 -36.26
C LYS A 3 -0.93 -16.05 -36.87
N SER A 4 0.06 -15.43 -36.23
CA SER A 4 1.47 -15.48 -36.66
C SER A 4 2.17 -16.79 -36.29
N VAL A 5 1.75 -17.46 -35.20
CA VAL A 5 2.25 -18.79 -34.82
C VAL A 5 1.69 -19.87 -35.76
N HIS A 6 0.42 -19.72 -36.17
CA HIS A 6 -0.26 -20.57 -37.15
C HIS A 6 0.49 -20.71 -38.49
N GLN A 7 1.17 -19.64 -38.93
CA GLN A 7 1.89 -19.65 -40.21
C GLN A 7 3.21 -20.42 -40.15
N ARG A 8 3.85 -20.55 -38.97
CA ARG A 8 5.14 -21.23 -38.80
C ARG A 8 5.26 -21.90 -37.42
N PRO A 9 4.47 -22.94 -37.11
CA PRO A 9 4.46 -23.59 -35.79
C PRO A 9 5.81 -24.21 -35.42
N GLY A 10 6.57 -24.73 -36.39
CA GLY A 10 7.91 -25.30 -36.17
C GLY A 10 8.94 -24.31 -35.65
N LYS A 11 8.80 -22.99 -35.91
CA LYS A 11 9.69 -21.96 -35.34
C LYS A 11 9.55 -21.80 -33.82
N PHE A 12 8.42 -22.22 -33.27
CA PHE A 12 8.08 -22.07 -31.85
C PHE A 12 8.13 -23.41 -31.10
N GLY A 13 8.61 -24.48 -31.74
CA GLY A 13 8.68 -25.82 -31.13
C GLY A 13 7.31 -26.46 -30.87
N ILE A 14 6.24 -25.99 -31.53
CA ILE A 14 4.87 -26.50 -31.35
C ILE A 14 4.53 -27.43 -32.51
N GLN A 15 4.04 -28.63 -32.20
CA GLN A 15 3.50 -29.54 -33.22
C GLN A 15 2.16 -29.01 -33.76
N PRO A 16 1.93 -29.04 -35.10
CA PRO A 16 0.72 -28.49 -35.72
C PRO A 16 -0.58 -29.01 -35.10
N ASP A 17 -0.62 -30.29 -34.74
CA ASP A 17 -1.82 -30.95 -34.19
C ASP A 17 -2.22 -30.44 -32.80
N LYS A 18 -1.27 -29.83 -32.06
CA LYS A 18 -1.51 -29.25 -30.73
C LYS A 18 -1.97 -27.78 -30.79
N MET A 19 -1.94 -27.14 -31.96
CA MET A 19 -2.33 -25.73 -32.12
C MET A 19 -3.82 -25.49 -31.87
N ARG A 20 -4.71 -26.31 -32.46
CA ARG A 20 -6.16 -26.16 -32.26
C ARG A 20 -6.59 -26.38 -30.80
N PRO A 21 -6.13 -27.44 -30.10
CA PRO A 21 -6.37 -27.59 -28.66
C PRO A 21 -5.86 -26.41 -27.84
N PHE A 22 -4.68 -25.88 -28.16
CA PHE A 22 -4.10 -24.72 -27.47
C PHE A 22 -4.95 -23.46 -27.68
N GLU A 23 -5.40 -23.18 -28.90
CA GLU A 23 -6.32 -22.06 -29.15
C GLU A 23 -7.63 -22.19 -28.41
N LYS A 24 -8.22 -23.40 -28.38
CA LYS A 24 -9.44 -23.66 -27.61
C LYS A 24 -9.21 -23.43 -26.12
N LEU A 25 -8.07 -23.88 -25.58
CA LEU A 25 -7.70 -23.62 -24.18
C LEU A 25 -7.52 -22.12 -23.92
N MET A 26 -6.84 -21.39 -24.81
CA MET A 26 -6.67 -19.94 -24.67
C MET A 26 -8.00 -19.20 -24.70
N MET A 27 -8.91 -19.54 -25.62
CA MET A 27 -10.26 -18.96 -25.65
C MET A 27 -11.08 -19.32 -24.41
N GLN A 28 -10.92 -20.54 -23.87
CA GLN A 28 -11.57 -20.92 -22.61
C GLN A 28 -11.00 -20.15 -21.42
N LEU A 29 -9.67 -19.99 -21.34
CA LEU A 29 -9.04 -19.18 -20.30
C LEU A 29 -9.46 -17.72 -20.42
N GLU A 30 -9.56 -17.20 -21.65
CA GLU A 30 -10.03 -15.84 -21.92
C GLU A 30 -11.49 -15.66 -21.47
N GLY A 31 -12.38 -16.56 -21.90
CA GLY A 31 -13.80 -16.54 -21.58
C GLY A 31 -14.19 -17.09 -20.20
N GLN A 32 -13.25 -17.49 -19.34
CA GLN A 32 -13.55 -17.94 -17.97
C GLN A 32 -12.77 -17.18 -16.91
N LEU A 33 -11.49 -16.87 -17.19
CA LEU A 33 -10.57 -16.25 -16.23
C LEU A 33 -10.15 -14.84 -16.63
N LEU A 34 -10.09 -14.52 -17.93
CA LEU A 34 -9.74 -13.17 -18.40
C LEU A 34 -11.02 -12.37 -18.69
N ASP A 35 -10.87 -11.14 -19.19
CA ASP A 35 -11.98 -10.24 -19.56
C ASP A 35 -12.96 -9.85 -18.44
N GLY A 36 -12.51 -9.89 -17.18
CA GLY A 36 -13.33 -9.45 -16.04
C GLY A 36 -14.47 -10.41 -15.68
N LEU A 37 -14.48 -11.62 -16.25
CA LEU A 37 -15.50 -12.64 -16.00
C LEU A 37 -15.36 -13.29 -14.63
N ILE A 38 -14.18 -13.30 -14.00
CA ILE A 38 -14.02 -13.82 -12.62
C ILE A 38 -14.95 -13.08 -11.66
N PHE A 39 -14.96 -11.75 -11.71
CA PHE A 39 -15.84 -10.96 -10.85
C PHE A 39 -17.31 -11.16 -11.24
N GLN A 40 -17.61 -11.16 -12.55
CA GLN A 40 -18.98 -11.33 -13.04
C GLN A 40 -19.58 -12.68 -12.62
N ASN A 41 -18.85 -13.77 -12.86
CA ASN A 41 -19.21 -15.12 -12.45
C ASN A 41 -19.38 -15.23 -10.93
N CYS A 42 -18.67 -14.42 -10.15
CA CYS A 42 -18.82 -14.39 -8.69
C CYS A 42 -20.13 -13.73 -8.26
N VAL A 43 -20.51 -12.60 -8.89
CA VAL A 43 -21.70 -11.82 -8.49
C VAL A 43 -23.00 -12.27 -9.17
N GLU A 44 -22.91 -13.03 -10.26
CA GLU A 44 -24.07 -13.56 -11.01
C GLU A 44 -24.43 -15.01 -10.63
N GLN A 45 -23.87 -15.53 -9.53
CA GLN A 45 -24.23 -16.86 -9.03
C GLN A 45 -25.71 -16.94 -8.64
N THR A 46 -26.26 -18.14 -8.70
CA THR A 46 -27.61 -18.41 -8.19
C THR A 46 -27.56 -18.45 -6.67
N PHE A 47 -28.05 -17.40 -6.01
CA PHE A 47 -28.09 -17.31 -4.56
C PHE A 47 -29.34 -17.94 -3.94
N ASP A 48 -30.39 -18.15 -4.73
CA ASP A 48 -31.59 -18.83 -4.27
C ASP A 48 -31.40 -20.35 -4.28
N SER A 49 -31.94 -21.00 -3.25
CA SER A 49 -32.00 -22.46 -3.12
C SER A 49 -33.44 -22.89 -2.89
N GLN A 50 -33.69 -24.21 -2.83
CA GLN A 50 -35.03 -24.74 -2.58
C GLN A 50 -35.59 -24.33 -1.21
N THR A 51 -34.72 -24.05 -0.23
CA THR A 51 -35.08 -23.72 1.16
C THR A 51 -34.84 -22.27 1.53
N VAL A 52 -33.97 -21.55 0.82
CA VAL A 52 -33.60 -20.16 1.12
C VAL A 52 -33.73 -19.30 -0.13
N TYR A 53 -34.63 -18.32 -0.08
CA TYR A 53 -34.83 -17.33 -1.13
C TYR A 53 -34.15 -16.01 -0.75
N VAL A 54 -32.88 -15.86 -1.14
CA VAL A 54 -32.06 -14.67 -0.85
C VAL A 54 -32.57 -13.45 -1.61
N THR A 55 -32.89 -13.60 -2.89
CA THR A 55 -33.31 -12.47 -3.76
C THR A 55 -34.63 -11.84 -3.33
N LYS A 56 -35.48 -12.62 -2.65
CA LYS A 56 -36.80 -12.21 -2.15
C LYS A 56 -36.80 -11.89 -0.66
N ASN A 57 -35.65 -11.81 0.00
CA ASN A 57 -35.57 -11.49 1.42
C ASN A 57 -35.45 -9.96 1.64
N PRO A 58 -36.53 -9.25 1.99
CA PRO A 58 -36.50 -7.80 2.13
C PRO A 58 -35.67 -7.34 3.33
N VAL A 59 -35.64 -8.13 4.42
CA VAL A 59 -34.88 -7.81 5.63
C VAL A 59 -33.39 -7.84 5.33
N PHE A 60 -32.94 -8.88 4.63
CA PHE A 60 -31.53 -8.97 4.22
C PHE A 60 -31.16 -7.86 3.23
N ALA A 61 -32.03 -7.53 2.27
CA ALA A 61 -31.80 -6.44 1.34
C ALA A 61 -31.61 -5.08 2.06
N GLU A 62 -32.48 -4.79 3.02
CA GLU A 62 -32.43 -3.55 3.80
C GLU A 62 -31.16 -3.46 4.66
N GLU A 63 -30.82 -4.53 5.38
CA GLU A 63 -29.60 -4.61 6.19
C GLU A 63 -28.34 -4.53 5.33
N PHE A 64 -28.30 -5.19 4.17
CA PHE A 64 -27.18 -5.09 3.23
C PHE A 64 -27.00 -3.63 2.78
N ALA A 65 -28.09 -2.98 2.34
CA ALA A 65 -28.04 -1.59 1.94
C ALA A 65 -27.63 -0.65 3.09
N ALA A 66 -28.09 -0.91 4.32
CA ALA A 66 -27.69 -0.16 5.51
C ALA A 66 -26.18 -0.27 5.77
N ASN A 67 -25.61 -1.47 5.68
CA ASN A 67 -24.16 -1.69 5.81
C ASN A 67 -23.35 -0.90 4.77
N ILE A 68 -23.78 -0.88 3.50
CA ILE A 68 -23.12 -0.06 2.47
C ILE A 68 -23.17 1.43 2.84
N ARG A 69 -24.33 1.91 3.31
CA ARG A 69 -24.52 3.31 3.72
C ARG A 69 -23.74 3.69 4.97
N GLU A 70 -23.40 2.75 5.83
CA GLU A 70 -22.55 2.98 7.02
C GLU A 70 -21.05 2.96 6.66
N ILE A 71 -20.62 2.01 5.82
CA ILE A 71 -19.21 1.86 5.46
C ILE A 71 -18.74 3.02 4.58
N LEU A 72 -19.57 3.48 3.64
CA LEU A 72 -19.16 4.50 2.67
C LEU A 72 -18.69 5.81 3.31
N PRO A 73 -19.46 6.46 4.22
CA PRO A 73 -19.02 7.70 4.87
C PRO A 73 -17.74 7.54 5.71
N ASP A 74 -17.58 6.40 6.42
CA ASP A 74 -16.37 6.13 7.23
C ASP A 74 -15.11 6.03 6.35
N LEU A 75 -15.25 5.43 5.15
CA LEU A 75 -14.19 5.38 4.16
C LEU A 75 -13.94 6.75 3.53
N GLU A 76 -14.99 7.46 3.10
CA GLU A 76 -14.89 8.77 2.46
C GLU A 76 -14.21 9.79 3.36
N GLN A 77 -14.39 9.73 4.68
CA GLN A 77 -13.74 10.64 5.63
C GLN A 77 -12.22 10.48 5.67
N ARG A 78 -11.65 9.34 5.24
CA ARG A 78 -10.21 9.06 5.37
C ARG A 78 -9.50 8.84 4.04
N ILE A 79 -10.22 8.48 2.98
CA ILE A 79 -9.59 8.27 1.67
C ILE A 79 -8.94 9.56 1.19
N GLY A 80 -7.66 9.48 0.84
CA GLY A 80 -6.85 10.62 0.42
C GLY A 80 -6.40 11.56 1.54
N GLU A 81 -6.69 11.26 2.80
CA GLU A 81 -6.28 12.05 3.97
C GLU A 81 -5.01 11.49 4.63
N ASN A 82 -4.37 12.25 5.51
CA ASN A 82 -3.13 11.84 6.18
C ASN A 82 -3.29 10.65 7.15
N ASN A 83 -4.52 10.33 7.56
CA ASN A 83 -4.85 9.18 8.41
C ASN A 83 -5.23 7.93 7.59
N GLU A 84 -4.97 7.94 6.28
CA GLU A 84 -5.21 6.84 5.37
C GLU A 84 -4.21 5.68 5.57
N MET A 85 -4.75 4.47 5.53
CA MET A 85 -4.08 3.19 5.70
C MET A 85 -4.49 2.27 4.54
N ASP A 86 -5.46 1.38 4.74
CA ASP A 86 -5.94 0.40 3.78
C ASP A 86 -7.28 0.79 3.13
N GLN A 87 -7.78 2.01 3.37
CA GLN A 87 -9.11 2.46 2.94
C GLN A 87 -9.30 2.39 1.43
N ARG A 88 -8.25 2.64 0.63
CA ARG A 88 -8.32 2.48 -0.84
C ARG A 88 -8.69 1.07 -1.26
N TYR A 89 -8.13 0.06 -0.60
CA TYR A 89 -8.46 -1.35 -0.87
C TYR A 89 -9.85 -1.73 -0.37
N LYS A 90 -10.23 -1.24 0.81
CA LYS A 90 -11.60 -1.40 1.34
C LYS A 90 -12.64 -0.79 0.41
N PHE A 91 -12.33 0.34 -0.23
CA PHE A 91 -13.21 0.98 -1.20
C PHE A 91 -13.42 0.15 -2.47
N VAL A 92 -12.39 -0.56 -2.95
CA VAL A 92 -12.54 -1.55 -4.04
C VAL A 92 -13.54 -2.64 -3.61
N GLY A 93 -13.40 -3.16 -2.39
CA GLY A 93 -14.33 -4.14 -1.82
C GLY A 93 -15.75 -3.60 -1.71
N LEU A 94 -15.92 -2.35 -1.25
CA LEU A 94 -17.22 -1.69 -1.16
C LEU A 94 -17.89 -1.51 -2.54
N CYS A 95 -17.11 -1.17 -3.57
CA CYS A 95 -17.61 -1.14 -4.95
C CYS A 95 -18.09 -2.52 -5.41
N GLY A 96 -17.36 -3.58 -5.05
CA GLY A 96 -17.79 -4.96 -5.27
C GLY A 96 -19.11 -5.30 -4.55
N LEU A 97 -19.23 -4.93 -3.27
CA LEU A 97 -20.45 -5.15 -2.47
C LEU A 97 -21.66 -4.39 -3.02
N TYR A 98 -21.45 -3.15 -3.48
CA TYR A 98 -22.52 -2.36 -4.10
C TYR A 98 -23.03 -2.98 -5.39
N VAL A 99 -22.13 -3.48 -6.25
CA VAL A 99 -22.52 -4.21 -7.45
C VAL A 99 -23.21 -5.53 -7.10
N LEU A 100 -22.72 -6.27 -6.10
CA LEU A 100 -23.35 -7.51 -5.64
C LEU A 100 -24.78 -7.26 -5.12
N HIS A 101 -24.98 -6.22 -4.32
CA HIS A 101 -26.31 -5.81 -3.86
C HIS A 101 -27.25 -5.56 -5.04
N PHE A 102 -26.79 -4.83 -6.07
CA PHE A 102 -27.59 -4.64 -7.28
C PHE A 102 -27.87 -5.96 -8.01
N GLN A 103 -26.91 -6.87 -8.11
CA GLN A 103 -27.11 -8.14 -8.82
C GLN A 103 -28.13 -9.05 -8.11
N ILE A 104 -28.13 -9.08 -6.78
CA ILE A 104 -29.07 -9.89 -5.99
C ILE A 104 -30.48 -9.29 -6.00
N PHE A 105 -30.61 -7.99 -5.71
CA PHE A 105 -31.92 -7.36 -5.43
C PHE A 105 -32.47 -6.51 -6.57
N ARG A 106 -31.66 -6.21 -7.59
CA ARG A 106 -32.00 -5.32 -8.72
C ARG A 106 -32.41 -3.91 -8.31
N VAL A 107 -31.99 -3.48 -7.11
CA VAL A 107 -32.22 -2.13 -6.57
C VAL A 107 -30.94 -1.31 -6.62
N ILE A 108 -31.08 -0.04 -7.02
CA ILE A 108 -29.97 0.91 -7.10
C ILE A 108 -30.26 2.13 -6.24
N ASP A 109 -29.38 2.42 -5.29
CA ASP A 109 -29.38 3.68 -4.57
C ASP A 109 -28.56 4.72 -5.33
N LYS A 110 -29.25 5.67 -5.99
CA LYS A 110 -28.61 6.73 -6.78
C LYS A 110 -27.79 7.71 -5.95
N LYS A 111 -28.10 7.89 -4.66
CA LYS A 111 -27.33 8.79 -3.77
C LYS A 111 -25.99 8.16 -3.43
N VAL A 112 -26.02 6.88 -3.02
CA VAL A 112 -24.81 6.08 -2.75
C VAL A 112 -23.93 6.02 -4.00
N PHE A 113 -24.51 5.75 -5.18
CA PHE A 113 -23.77 5.75 -6.43
C PHE A 113 -23.02 7.06 -6.69
N LYS A 114 -23.69 8.21 -6.54
CA LYS A 114 -23.06 9.52 -6.76
C LYS A 114 -21.92 9.78 -5.78
N SER A 115 -22.08 9.36 -4.52
CA SER A 115 -21.03 9.50 -3.50
C SER A 115 -19.81 8.63 -3.84
N MET A 116 -20.03 7.37 -4.22
CA MET A 116 -18.96 6.47 -4.70
C MET A 116 -18.30 6.98 -5.98
N TRP A 117 -19.08 7.56 -6.90
CA TRP A 117 -18.57 8.19 -8.11
C TRP A 117 -17.57 9.30 -7.75
N ASP A 118 -17.96 10.22 -6.87
CA ASP A 118 -17.19 11.40 -6.51
C ASP A 118 -15.85 11.13 -5.81
N VAL A 119 -15.57 9.89 -5.40
CA VAL A 119 -14.27 9.50 -4.81
C VAL A 119 -13.10 9.78 -5.75
N TYR A 120 -13.30 9.82 -7.08
CA TYR A 120 -12.25 10.18 -8.04
C TYR A 120 -11.62 11.56 -7.75
N LYS A 121 -12.38 12.47 -7.13
CA LYS A 121 -11.93 13.82 -6.77
C LYS A 121 -10.84 13.79 -5.70
N LYS A 122 -10.84 12.78 -4.82
CA LYS A 122 -9.82 12.58 -3.78
C LYS A 122 -8.67 11.71 -4.28
N VAL A 123 -9.01 10.55 -4.86
CA VAL A 123 -8.06 9.55 -5.32
C VAL A 123 -8.40 9.14 -6.75
N PRO A 124 -7.51 9.38 -7.73
CA PRO A 124 -7.82 9.16 -9.14
C PRO A 124 -7.91 7.67 -9.53
N CYS A 125 -7.19 6.81 -8.81
CA CYS A 125 -7.12 5.37 -9.04
C CYS A 125 -6.60 4.63 -7.81
N VAL A 126 -6.87 3.33 -7.74
CA VAL A 126 -6.32 2.44 -6.71
C VAL A 126 -5.34 1.47 -7.35
N HIS A 127 -4.10 1.44 -6.87
CA HIS A 127 -3.14 0.42 -7.27
C HIS A 127 -3.50 -0.92 -6.64
N LEU A 128 -3.68 -1.97 -7.45
CA LEU A 128 -4.03 -3.30 -6.97
C LEU A 128 -2.77 -4.15 -6.76
N MET A 129 -2.04 -4.40 -7.85
CA MET A 129 -0.86 -5.26 -7.85
C MET A 129 0.05 -4.88 -9.02
N GLY A 130 1.36 -4.85 -8.79
CA GLY A 130 2.35 -4.56 -9.82
C GLY A 130 2.21 -3.20 -10.50
N ASN A 131 2.01 -3.18 -11.81
CA ASN A 131 1.70 -1.96 -12.56
C ASN A 131 0.19 -1.77 -12.82
N MET A 132 -0.67 -2.63 -12.27
CA MET A 132 -2.11 -2.56 -12.49
C MET A 132 -2.76 -1.54 -11.57
N VAL A 133 -3.51 -0.63 -12.19
CA VAL A 133 -4.36 0.35 -11.52
C VAL A 133 -5.81 0.03 -11.84
N TRP A 134 -6.66 0.24 -10.85
CA TRP A 134 -8.09 0.10 -10.95
C TRP A 134 -8.74 1.47 -10.81
N PHE A 135 -9.63 1.78 -11.75
CA PHE A 135 -10.35 3.04 -11.81
C PHE A 135 -11.79 2.83 -11.30
N PRO A 136 -12.17 3.45 -10.17
CA PRO A 136 -13.49 3.23 -9.58
C PRO A 136 -14.64 3.58 -10.54
N THR A 137 -14.53 4.71 -11.23
CA THR A 137 -15.54 5.22 -12.16
C THR A 137 -15.71 4.33 -13.37
N GLN A 138 -14.60 3.82 -13.94
CA GLN A 138 -14.64 2.87 -15.05
C GLN A 138 -15.34 1.57 -14.63
N PHE A 139 -14.97 1.03 -13.47
CA PHE A 139 -15.58 -0.20 -12.94
C PHE A 139 -17.09 -0.03 -12.71
N LEU A 140 -17.51 1.09 -12.11
CA LEU A 140 -18.92 1.37 -11.85
C LEU A 140 -19.73 1.49 -13.15
N LEU A 141 -19.21 2.14 -14.19
CA LEU A 141 -19.88 2.22 -15.49
C LEU A 141 -19.97 0.86 -16.18
N GLU A 142 -18.89 0.09 -16.15
CA GLU A 142 -18.83 -1.23 -16.77
C GLU A 142 -19.83 -2.19 -16.13
N LYS A 143 -19.93 -2.20 -14.80
CA LYS A 143 -20.80 -3.14 -14.06
C LYS A 143 -22.23 -2.63 -13.85
N LEU A 144 -22.49 -1.33 -14.00
CA LEU A 144 -23.82 -0.72 -13.86
C LEU A 144 -24.13 0.22 -15.06
N PRO A 145 -24.24 -0.31 -16.29
CA PRO A 145 -24.41 0.52 -17.49
C PRO A 145 -25.69 1.38 -17.48
N GLN A 146 -26.72 0.95 -16.77
CA GLN A 146 -27.96 1.73 -16.56
C GLN A 146 -27.73 3.07 -15.85
N MET A 147 -26.66 3.19 -15.06
CA MET A 147 -26.28 4.44 -14.39
C MET A 147 -25.59 5.42 -15.32
N GLN A 148 -25.15 4.98 -16.51
CA GLN A 148 -24.62 5.88 -17.52
C GLN A 148 -25.67 6.89 -17.99
N LYS A 149 -26.97 6.54 -17.98
CA LYS A 149 -28.06 7.50 -18.30
C LYS A 149 -28.24 8.57 -17.22
N VAL A 150 -27.79 8.29 -15.99
CA VAL A 150 -27.87 9.21 -14.85
C VAL A 150 -26.67 10.17 -14.82
N LEU A 151 -25.56 9.76 -15.42
CA LEU A 151 -24.36 10.56 -15.64
C LEU A 151 -24.46 11.26 -16.99
N ASP A 152 -24.14 12.56 -17.06
CA ASP A 152 -24.01 13.22 -18.36
C ASP A 152 -22.61 12.94 -18.95
N LYS A 153 -22.45 13.09 -20.27
CA LYS A 153 -21.13 12.98 -20.93
C LYS A 153 -20.10 13.94 -20.31
N LYS A 154 -20.56 15.05 -19.75
CA LYS A 154 -19.73 16.03 -19.05
C LYS A 154 -19.11 15.45 -17.78
N ALA A 155 -19.85 14.68 -16.99
CA ALA A 155 -19.33 14.00 -15.80
C ALA A 155 -18.24 12.98 -16.16
N GLU A 156 -18.40 12.23 -17.24
CA GLU A 156 -17.37 11.29 -17.72
C GLU A 156 -16.10 12.04 -18.16
N MET A 157 -16.24 13.11 -18.94
CA MET A 157 -15.10 13.94 -19.36
C MET A 157 -14.40 14.60 -18.17
N ALA A 158 -15.15 15.00 -17.14
CA ALA A 158 -14.60 15.58 -15.92
C ALA A 158 -13.66 14.61 -15.19
N VAL A 159 -13.97 13.31 -15.16
CA VAL A 159 -13.10 12.28 -14.56
C VAL A 159 -11.75 12.21 -15.28
N VAL A 160 -11.76 12.11 -16.61
CA VAL A 160 -10.52 12.01 -17.42
C VAL A 160 -9.67 13.27 -17.26
N SER A 161 -10.31 14.44 -17.27
CA SER A 161 -9.65 15.71 -17.04
C SER A 161 -9.07 15.80 -15.62
N ALA A 162 -9.80 15.34 -14.60
CA ALA A 162 -9.36 15.34 -13.22
C ALA A 162 -8.14 14.43 -13.00
N GLN A 163 -8.12 13.24 -13.61
CA GLN A 163 -6.96 12.33 -13.53
C GLN A 163 -5.69 12.96 -14.12
N SER A 164 -5.83 13.59 -15.29
CA SER A 164 -4.71 14.29 -15.95
C SER A 164 -4.22 15.49 -15.14
N SER A 165 -5.15 16.31 -14.65
CA SER A 165 -4.86 17.49 -13.82
C SER A 165 -4.19 17.09 -12.50
N TRP A 166 -4.70 16.04 -11.84
CA TRP A 166 -4.14 15.51 -10.60
C TRP A 166 -2.69 15.09 -10.78
N LEU A 167 -2.37 14.36 -11.86
CA LEU A 167 -0.98 13.94 -12.13
C LEU A 167 -0.06 15.13 -12.36
N GLN A 168 -0.52 16.13 -13.13
CA GLN A 168 0.25 17.34 -13.41
C GLN A 168 0.52 18.14 -12.13
N GLN A 169 -0.51 18.36 -11.30
CA GLN A 169 -0.40 19.07 -10.03
C GLN A 169 0.54 18.32 -9.07
N ARG A 170 0.41 17.00 -8.97
CA ARG A 170 1.28 16.18 -8.12
C ARG A 170 2.73 16.25 -8.55
N ASN A 171 3.02 16.18 -9.84
CA ASN A 171 4.38 16.31 -10.34
C ASN A 171 5.04 17.64 -9.97
N GLN A 172 4.28 18.74 -9.93
CA GLN A 172 4.78 20.05 -9.48
C GLN A 172 5.04 20.09 -7.96
N MET A 173 4.24 19.36 -7.18
CA MET A 173 4.35 19.35 -5.71
C MET A 173 5.34 18.30 -5.19
N LEU A 174 5.73 17.29 -5.99
CA LEU A 174 6.57 16.17 -5.56
C LEU A 174 7.83 16.59 -4.80
N SER A 175 8.57 17.58 -5.32
CA SER A 175 9.82 18.01 -4.66
C SER A 175 9.57 18.68 -3.31
N ARG A 176 8.45 19.40 -3.16
CA ARG A 176 8.01 19.95 -1.87
C ARG A 176 7.56 18.84 -0.92
N ASP A 177 6.80 17.87 -1.43
CA ASP A 177 6.34 16.71 -0.65
C ASP A 177 7.54 15.92 -0.11
N VAL A 178 8.59 15.71 -0.91
CA VAL A 178 9.84 15.07 -0.47
C VAL A 178 10.48 15.82 0.71
N GLN A 179 10.59 17.15 0.64
CA GLN A 179 11.20 17.93 1.71
C GLN A 179 10.37 17.88 3.01
N ASN A 180 9.04 17.95 2.87
CA ASN A 180 8.12 17.84 3.99
C ASN A 180 8.26 16.46 4.66
N TYR A 181 8.16 15.37 3.88
CA TYR A 181 8.29 14.02 4.40
C TYR A 181 9.67 13.76 4.98
N HIS A 182 10.74 14.25 4.35
CA HIS A 182 12.08 14.11 4.89
C HIS A 182 12.19 14.73 6.28
N THR A 183 11.66 15.95 6.46
CA THR A 183 11.67 16.65 7.75
C THR A 183 10.83 15.93 8.80
N THR A 184 9.58 15.57 8.47
CA THR A 184 8.67 14.93 9.43
C THR A 184 9.12 13.51 9.81
N VAL A 185 9.61 12.74 8.84
CA VAL A 185 10.11 11.38 9.09
C VAL A 185 11.40 11.44 9.90
N SER A 186 12.31 12.36 9.60
CA SER A 186 13.55 12.52 10.39
C SER A 186 13.25 12.90 11.84
N ALA A 187 12.33 13.85 12.07
CA ALA A 187 11.90 14.23 13.41
C ALA A 187 11.27 13.03 14.16
N TRP A 188 10.39 12.29 13.48
CA TRP A 188 9.78 11.07 14.04
C TRP A 188 10.82 9.99 14.37
N MET A 189 11.84 9.78 13.52
CA MET A 189 12.91 8.81 13.79
C MET A 189 13.70 9.17 15.05
N ILE A 190 14.00 10.45 15.26
CA ILE A 190 14.68 10.95 16.46
C ILE A 190 13.80 10.74 17.69
N GLU A 191 12.52 11.07 17.60
CA GLU A 191 11.55 10.87 18.69
C GLU A 191 11.40 9.39 19.06
N MET A 192 11.40 8.52 18.05
CA MET A 192 11.36 7.07 18.22
C MET A 192 12.60 6.58 18.98
N ASP A 193 13.78 7.14 18.72
CA ASP A 193 15.00 6.79 19.44
C ASP A 193 15.04 7.31 20.89
N SER A 194 14.51 8.51 21.15
CA SER A 194 14.54 9.11 22.48
C SER A 194 13.48 8.50 23.41
N ASN A 195 12.23 8.39 22.95
CA ASN A 195 11.09 8.02 23.79
C ASN A 195 11.08 6.53 24.18
N ILE A 196 11.75 5.66 23.44
CA ILE A 196 11.73 4.21 23.72
C ILE A 196 12.66 3.83 24.88
N SER A 197 13.53 4.72 25.33
CA SER A 197 14.56 4.42 26.34
C SER A 197 14.14 4.66 27.80
N GLN A 198 12.94 5.21 28.06
CA GLN A 198 12.48 5.56 29.41
C GLN A 198 11.46 4.55 29.98
N LYS A 199 11.57 4.23 31.29
CA LYS A 199 10.63 3.36 32.03
C LYS A 199 9.25 4.03 32.07
N SER A 200 8.18 3.29 31.74
CA SER A 200 6.88 3.89 31.39
C SER A 200 5.84 3.95 32.51
N LEU A 201 5.22 5.13 32.66
CA LEU A 201 3.89 5.35 33.25
C LEU A 201 2.77 5.01 32.24
N MET A 202 1.50 5.05 32.66
CA MET A 202 0.36 4.75 31.78
C MET A 202 0.19 5.79 30.65
N GLU A 203 0.43 7.08 30.91
CA GLU A 203 0.40 8.14 29.88
C GLU A 203 1.46 7.90 28.79
N ASP A 204 2.60 7.32 29.15
CA ASP A 204 3.65 6.96 28.19
C ASP A 204 3.19 5.88 27.20
N LEU A 205 2.27 4.98 27.59
CA LEU A 205 1.77 3.93 26.69
C LEU A 205 0.89 4.50 25.56
N ASN A 206 0.02 5.47 25.86
CA ASN A 206 -0.79 6.11 24.82
C ASN A 206 0.09 6.96 23.89
N ASN A 207 1.10 7.66 24.42
CA ASN A 207 2.05 8.42 23.60
C ASN A 207 2.85 7.50 22.66
N LYS A 208 3.36 6.36 23.18
CA LYS A 208 4.05 5.36 22.35
C LYS A 208 3.12 4.73 21.31
N CYS A 209 1.86 4.45 21.66
CA CYS A 209 0.86 3.96 20.73
C CYS A 209 0.67 4.92 19.54
N VAL A 210 0.49 6.22 19.83
CA VAL A 210 0.38 7.26 18.81
C VAL A 210 1.65 7.34 17.97
N LEU A 211 2.82 7.29 18.58
CA LEU A 211 4.11 7.35 17.88
C LEU A 211 4.31 6.17 16.91
N PHE A 212 3.90 4.95 17.29
CA PHE A 212 3.97 3.77 16.42
C PHE A 212 3.00 3.89 15.24
N ILE A 213 1.76 4.33 15.51
CA ILE A 213 0.74 4.52 14.48
C ILE A 213 1.16 5.65 13.52
N GLN A 214 1.78 6.72 14.02
CA GLN A 214 2.26 7.83 13.19
C GLN A 214 3.31 7.39 12.17
N GLY A 215 4.30 6.58 12.58
CA GLY A 215 5.28 6.02 11.65
C GLY A 215 4.63 5.16 10.57
N LEU A 216 3.62 4.37 10.96
CA LEU A 216 2.84 3.55 10.03
C LEU A 216 1.99 4.40 9.06
N LEU A 217 1.43 5.53 9.52
CA LEU A 217 0.71 6.49 8.67
C LEU A 217 1.65 7.14 7.66
N TYR A 218 2.83 7.58 8.08
CA TYR A 218 3.85 8.12 7.16
C TYR A 218 4.24 7.10 6.09
N ALA A 219 4.45 5.84 6.47
CA ALA A 219 4.76 4.78 5.52
C ALA A 219 3.63 4.58 4.49
N ASN A 220 2.36 4.50 4.93
CA ASN A 220 1.24 4.32 4.00
C ASN A 220 1.04 5.52 3.08
N ASN A 221 1.16 6.75 3.58
CA ASN A 221 1.01 7.94 2.75
C ASN A 221 2.10 8.03 1.69
N ILE A 222 3.36 7.79 2.05
CA ILE A 222 4.48 7.75 1.11
C ILE A 222 4.27 6.64 0.07
N LYS A 223 3.92 5.43 0.51
CA LYS A 223 3.63 4.29 -0.36
C LYS A 223 2.52 4.61 -1.35
N HIS A 224 1.40 5.17 -0.89
CA HIS A 224 0.26 5.54 -1.72
C HIS A 224 0.65 6.60 -2.74
N LEU A 225 1.40 7.62 -2.33
CA LEU A 225 1.89 8.66 -3.22
C LEU A 225 2.76 8.08 -4.34
N VAL A 226 3.80 7.31 -3.97
CA VAL A 226 4.74 6.72 -4.93
C VAL A 226 4.01 5.77 -5.90
N ARG A 227 3.21 4.85 -5.38
CA ARG A 227 2.49 3.86 -6.21
C ARG A 227 1.45 4.53 -7.11
N THR A 228 0.75 5.55 -6.63
CA THR A 228 -0.26 6.24 -7.45
C THR A 228 0.40 7.01 -8.58
N VAL A 229 1.44 7.81 -8.29
CA VAL A 229 2.13 8.62 -9.31
C VAL A 229 2.79 7.74 -10.37
N MET A 230 3.60 6.76 -9.96
CA MET A 230 4.32 5.89 -10.89
C MET A 230 3.36 5.11 -11.80
N ASN A 231 2.31 4.51 -11.23
CA ASN A 231 1.40 3.71 -12.03
C ASN A 231 0.45 4.55 -12.88
N LEU A 232 0.11 5.78 -12.45
CA LEU A 232 -0.73 6.68 -13.26
C LEU A 232 0.05 7.21 -14.47
N HIS A 233 1.37 7.41 -14.37
CA HIS A 233 2.22 7.68 -15.52
C HIS A 233 2.16 6.56 -16.57
N VAL A 234 2.23 5.30 -16.13
CA VAL A 234 2.09 4.13 -17.01
C VAL A 234 0.68 4.05 -17.61
N ALA A 235 -0.35 4.18 -16.78
CA ALA A 235 -1.75 4.03 -17.20
C ALA A 235 -2.21 5.14 -18.17
N LEU A 236 -1.78 6.39 -17.95
CA LEU A 236 -2.08 7.52 -18.82
C LEU A 236 -1.07 7.68 -19.97
N GLN A 237 -0.08 6.80 -20.07
CA GLN A 237 0.99 6.83 -21.08
C GLN A 237 1.71 8.20 -21.13
N LYS A 238 1.96 8.80 -19.96
CA LYS A 238 2.66 10.09 -19.84
C LYS A 238 4.08 9.86 -19.32
N PRO A 239 5.11 10.44 -19.94
CA PRO A 239 6.49 10.27 -19.47
C PRO A 239 6.70 10.94 -18.10
N MET A 240 7.63 10.38 -17.32
CA MET A 240 8.13 11.00 -16.08
C MET A 240 9.35 11.87 -16.38
N THR A 241 9.46 13.03 -15.75
CA THR A 241 10.68 13.86 -15.83
C THR A 241 11.77 13.30 -14.93
N ARG A 242 13.05 13.57 -15.25
CA ARG A 242 14.20 13.16 -14.40
C ARG A 242 14.02 13.62 -12.95
N THR A 243 13.58 14.86 -12.74
CA THR A 243 13.33 15.44 -11.40
C THR A 243 12.23 14.72 -10.63
N ALA A 244 11.14 14.33 -11.29
CA ALA A 244 10.06 13.56 -10.68
C ALA A 244 10.56 12.16 -10.28
N VAL A 245 11.33 11.50 -11.15
CA VAL A 245 11.93 10.19 -10.85
C VAL A 245 12.83 10.27 -9.61
N ILE A 246 13.74 11.24 -9.55
CA ILE A 246 14.64 11.43 -8.40
C ILE A 246 13.83 11.67 -7.12
N SER A 247 12.80 12.53 -7.19
CA SER A 247 11.91 12.82 -6.06
C SER A 247 11.20 11.55 -5.56
N LEU A 248 10.68 10.72 -6.47
CA LEU A 248 10.06 9.44 -6.13
C LEU A 248 11.06 8.44 -5.52
N CYS A 249 12.29 8.39 -6.03
CA CYS A 249 13.36 7.58 -5.44
C CYS A 249 13.69 8.01 -4.00
N ARG A 250 13.72 9.31 -3.71
CA ARG A 250 13.90 9.82 -2.33
C ARG A 250 12.74 9.43 -1.41
N LEU A 251 11.51 9.42 -1.89
CA LEU A 251 10.36 8.90 -1.13
C LEU A 251 10.50 7.41 -0.83
N ILE A 252 10.99 6.61 -1.78
CA ILE A 252 11.27 5.18 -1.58
C ILE A 252 12.36 4.98 -0.52
N GLU A 253 13.42 5.79 -0.55
CA GLU A 253 14.46 5.76 0.49
C GLU A 253 13.87 6.05 1.89
N LEU A 254 13.02 7.07 2.01
CA LEU A 254 12.35 7.40 3.27
C LEU A 254 11.45 6.26 3.76
N LEU A 255 10.75 5.58 2.86
CA LEU A 255 9.91 4.44 3.22
C LEU A 255 10.74 3.30 3.84
N LYS A 256 11.94 3.07 3.32
CA LYS A 256 12.90 2.10 3.87
C LYS A 256 13.61 2.59 5.12
N ALA A 257 13.81 3.89 5.29
CA ALA A 257 14.28 4.46 6.55
C ALA A 257 13.26 4.23 7.68
N ILE A 258 11.97 4.39 7.41
CA ILE A 258 10.90 4.05 8.37
C ILE A 258 10.96 2.58 8.77
N GLU A 259 11.02 1.67 7.78
CA GLU A 259 11.12 0.23 8.04
C GLU A 259 12.36 -0.12 8.88
N HIS A 260 13.51 0.43 8.52
CA HIS A 260 14.76 0.23 9.25
C HIS A 260 14.67 0.73 10.69
N THR A 261 13.94 1.81 10.96
CA THR A 261 13.75 2.37 12.31
C THR A 261 12.96 1.42 13.19
N PHE A 262 11.85 0.85 12.67
CA PHE A 262 11.11 -0.21 13.35
C PHE A 262 11.98 -1.46 13.56
N HIS A 263 12.76 -1.86 12.56
CA HIS A 263 13.65 -3.01 12.64
C HIS A 263 14.72 -2.83 13.74
N ARG A 264 15.40 -1.69 13.77
CA ARG A 264 16.46 -1.39 14.75
C ARG A 264 15.97 -1.46 16.20
N ARG A 265 14.70 -1.14 16.44
CA ARG A 265 14.09 -1.11 17.78
C ARG A 265 13.10 -2.25 18.03
N THR A 266 13.12 -3.30 17.21
CA THR A 266 12.10 -4.38 17.23
C THR A 266 11.95 -5.05 18.59
N MET A 267 13.04 -5.24 19.34
CA MET A 267 12.97 -5.86 20.67
C MET A 267 12.14 -5.02 21.65
N LEU A 268 12.39 -3.71 21.71
CA LEU A 268 11.66 -2.79 22.59
C LEU A 268 10.22 -2.58 22.12
N ILE A 269 10.01 -2.47 20.81
CA ILE A 269 8.65 -2.36 20.24
C ILE A 269 7.82 -3.59 20.62
N SER A 270 8.39 -4.80 20.57
CA SER A 270 7.65 -6.04 20.87
C SER A 270 7.16 -6.09 22.32
N ASP A 271 7.96 -5.58 23.26
CA ASP A 271 7.58 -5.48 24.67
C ASP A 271 6.44 -4.47 24.86
N TYR A 272 6.59 -3.26 24.31
CA TYR A 272 5.57 -2.21 24.40
C TYR A 272 4.26 -2.56 23.70
N VAL A 273 4.28 -3.31 22.59
CA VAL A 273 3.05 -3.74 21.90
C VAL A 273 2.13 -4.50 22.85
N SER A 274 2.68 -5.39 23.68
CA SER A 274 1.90 -6.16 24.65
C SER A 274 1.24 -5.25 25.70
N HIS A 275 2.00 -4.31 26.26
CA HIS A 275 1.49 -3.35 27.25
C HIS A 275 0.46 -2.38 26.66
N ILE A 276 0.69 -1.89 25.45
CA ILE A 276 -0.26 -1.00 24.75
C ILE A 276 -1.55 -1.76 24.44
N SER A 277 -1.47 -3.00 23.95
CA SER A 277 -2.67 -3.82 23.69
C SER A 277 -3.49 -4.05 24.96
N GLN A 278 -2.84 -4.33 26.10
CA GLN A 278 -3.53 -4.47 27.39
C GLN A 278 -4.21 -3.16 27.82
N HIS A 279 -3.51 -2.03 27.71
CA HIS A 279 -4.07 -0.72 28.06
C HIS A 279 -5.28 -0.36 27.20
N LEU A 280 -5.19 -0.54 25.87
CA LEU A 280 -6.31 -0.31 24.95
C LEU A 280 -7.47 -1.27 25.25
N GLY A 281 -7.18 -2.54 25.57
CA GLY A 281 -8.17 -3.52 26.00
C GLY A 281 -8.93 -3.08 27.26
N PHE A 282 -8.22 -2.56 28.26
CA PHE A 282 -8.82 -2.02 29.48
C PHE A 282 -9.79 -0.87 29.19
N LEU A 283 -9.41 0.07 28.32
CA LEU A 283 -10.29 1.19 27.93
C LEU A 283 -11.59 0.68 27.28
N LEU A 284 -11.49 -0.30 26.39
CA LEU A 284 -12.66 -0.92 25.74
C LEU A 284 -13.55 -1.67 26.73
N LEU A 285 -12.95 -2.42 27.66
CA LEU A 285 -13.66 -3.13 28.72
C LEU A 285 -14.45 -2.17 29.61
N SER A 286 -13.89 -1.00 29.94
CA SER A 286 -14.57 0.03 30.72
C SER A 286 -15.82 0.58 29.99
N SER A 287 -15.70 0.84 28.69
CA SER A 287 -16.85 1.26 27.86
C SER A 287 -17.94 0.18 27.81
N ILE A 288 -17.56 -1.08 27.62
CA ILE A 288 -18.49 -2.22 27.60
C ILE A 288 -19.17 -2.41 28.95
N SER A 289 -18.42 -2.31 30.06
CA SER A 289 -18.97 -2.41 31.42
C SER A 289 -20.03 -1.35 31.70
N THR A 290 -19.79 -0.12 31.23
CA THR A 290 -20.76 0.98 31.33
C THR A 290 -22.04 0.69 30.54
N ALA A 291 -21.90 0.18 29.31
CA ALA A 291 -23.03 -0.22 28.47
C ALA A 291 -23.85 -1.37 29.11
N LYS A 292 -23.19 -2.40 29.66
CA LYS A 292 -23.84 -3.51 30.37
C LYS A 292 -24.67 -3.00 31.56
N LYS A 293 -24.08 -2.13 32.40
CA LYS A 293 -24.78 -1.54 33.57
C LYS A 293 -26.07 -0.82 33.16
N ARG A 294 -26.09 -0.11 32.02
CA ARG A 294 -27.31 0.54 31.51
C ARG A 294 -28.39 -0.46 31.13
N ILE A 295 -28.03 -1.52 30.40
CA ILE A 295 -29.01 -2.55 30.02
C ILE A 295 -29.58 -3.21 31.27
N THR A 296 -28.72 -3.59 32.23
CA THR A 296 -29.14 -4.29 33.46
C THR A 296 -29.97 -3.39 34.39
N SER A 297 -29.81 -2.06 34.33
CA SER A 297 -30.59 -1.13 35.14
C SER A 297 -32.08 -1.05 34.73
N ASP A 298 -32.41 -1.40 33.49
CA ASP A 298 -33.78 -1.44 33.02
C ASP A 298 -34.44 -2.78 33.35
N LYS A 299 -35.36 -2.77 34.33
CA LYS A 299 -36.06 -3.95 34.85
C LYS A 299 -37.00 -4.64 33.85
N ARG A 300 -37.27 -4.06 32.68
CA ARG A 300 -38.17 -4.66 31.68
C ARG A 300 -37.46 -5.78 30.92
N TYR A 301 -37.92 -7.02 31.07
CA TYR A 301 -37.41 -8.16 30.30
C TYR A 301 -37.75 -8.05 28.80
N SER A 302 -36.80 -8.43 27.96
CA SER A 302 -36.99 -8.62 26.51
C SER A 302 -35.92 -9.57 25.99
N GLU A 303 -36.28 -10.53 25.14
CA GLU A 303 -35.33 -11.46 24.51
C GLU A 303 -34.20 -10.71 23.79
N ARG A 304 -34.53 -9.66 23.05
CA ARG A 304 -33.53 -8.82 22.37
C ARG A 304 -32.52 -8.21 23.34
N LYS A 305 -32.92 -7.86 24.58
CA LYS A 305 -31.98 -7.34 25.60
C LYS A 305 -31.05 -8.43 26.10
N LEU A 306 -31.55 -9.65 26.25
CA LEU A 306 -30.75 -10.81 26.64
C LEU A 306 -29.70 -11.12 25.57
N ASP A 307 -30.07 -11.03 24.29
CA ASP A 307 -29.14 -11.20 23.17
C ASP A 307 -28.04 -10.13 23.16
N VAL A 308 -28.41 -8.86 23.31
CA VAL A 308 -27.45 -7.74 23.39
C VAL A 308 -26.53 -7.88 24.61
N LEU A 309 -27.07 -8.26 25.78
CA LEU A 309 -26.25 -8.47 26.97
C LEU A 309 -25.27 -9.63 26.78
N SER A 310 -25.73 -10.74 26.18
CA SER A 310 -24.90 -11.90 25.87
C SER A 310 -23.80 -11.56 24.86
N SER A 311 -24.11 -10.73 23.85
CA SER A 311 -23.11 -10.24 22.90
C SER A 311 -22.05 -9.37 23.58
N LEU A 312 -22.43 -8.50 24.52
CA LEU A 312 -21.47 -7.70 25.28
C LEU A 312 -20.58 -8.55 26.21
N VAL A 313 -21.11 -9.64 26.78
CA VAL A 313 -20.32 -10.61 27.56
C VAL A 313 -19.33 -11.35 26.65
N LEU A 314 -19.73 -11.70 25.43
CA LEU A 314 -18.83 -12.29 24.43
C LEU A 314 -17.70 -11.32 24.05
N ALA A 315 -18.03 -10.03 23.85
CA ALA A 315 -17.04 -8.98 23.58
C ALA A 315 -16.02 -8.84 24.72
N GLU A 316 -16.49 -8.86 25.97
CA GLU A 316 -15.65 -8.82 27.18
C GLU A 316 -14.71 -10.04 27.26
N THR A 317 -15.24 -11.22 26.98
CA THR A 317 -14.46 -12.48 26.98
C THR A 317 -13.38 -12.47 25.90
N ALA A 318 -13.68 -11.92 24.72
CA ALA A 318 -12.72 -11.78 23.64
C ALA A 318 -11.56 -10.84 24.02
N LEU A 319 -11.87 -9.71 24.67
CA LEU A 319 -10.91 -8.69 25.12
C LEU A 319 -10.02 -9.13 26.29
N ASN A 320 -10.50 -10.02 27.16
CA ASN A 320 -9.75 -10.53 28.31
C ASN A 320 -8.59 -11.48 27.95
N GLY A 321 -8.27 -11.67 26.68
CA GLY A 321 -7.09 -12.44 26.27
C GLY A 321 -6.32 -11.79 25.13
N PRO A 322 -5.46 -12.53 24.43
CA PRO A 322 -4.55 -11.93 23.46
C PRO A 322 -5.31 -11.33 22.29
N GLY A 323 -4.84 -10.18 21.79
CA GLY A 323 -5.40 -9.47 20.64
C GLY A 323 -5.16 -10.17 19.30
N THR A 324 -5.50 -11.46 19.19
CA THR A 324 -5.44 -12.26 17.96
C THR A 324 -6.49 -11.81 16.94
N LYS A 325 -6.28 -12.11 15.66
CA LYS A 325 -7.20 -11.71 14.59
C LYS A 325 -8.60 -12.29 14.79
N GLU A 326 -8.69 -13.54 15.25
CA GLU A 326 -9.93 -14.26 15.52
C GLU A 326 -10.70 -13.62 16.68
N ARG A 327 -10.01 -13.29 17.79
CA ARG A 327 -10.65 -12.61 18.93
C ARG A 327 -11.11 -11.20 18.58
N ARG A 328 -10.32 -10.45 17.80
CA ARG A 328 -10.71 -9.12 17.33
C ARG A 328 -11.90 -9.19 16.36
N LEU A 329 -11.99 -10.23 15.53
CA LEU A 329 -13.18 -10.48 14.70
C LEU A 329 -14.42 -10.78 15.55
N ILE A 330 -14.31 -11.68 16.54
CA ILE A 330 -15.41 -11.98 17.47
C ILE A 330 -15.85 -10.70 18.20
N LEU A 331 -14.91 -9.87 18.65
CA LEU A 331 -15.19 -8.57 19.26
C LEU A 331 -16.00 -7.66 18.33
N GLN A 332 -15.58 -7.51 17.07
CA GLN A 332 -16.29 -6.68 16.09
C GLN A 332 -17.72 -7.19 15.83
N LEU A 333 -17.90 -8.51 15.68
CA LEU A 333 -19.22 -9.14 15.50
C LEU A 333 -20.12 -8.96 16.73
N ALA A 334 -19.56 -9.19 17.91
CA ALA A 334 -20.27 -9.04 19.18
C ALA A 334 -20.71 -7.58 19.42
N LEU A 335 -19.87 -6.61 19.04
CA LEU A 335 -20.19 -5.19 19.10
C LEU A 335 -21.19 -4.76 18.04
N ALA A 336 -21.21 -5.37 16.84
CA ALA A 336 -22.24 -5.10 15.84
C ALA A 336 -23.64 -5.40 16.40
N VAL A 337 -23.82 -6.55 17.05
CA VAL A 337 -25.06 -6.88 17.78
C VAL A 337 -25.24 -5.96 19.00
N GLY A 338 -24.17 -5.70 19.74
CA GLY A 338 -24.16 -4.88 20.96
C GLY A 338 -24.63 -3.43 20.77
N LYS A 339 -24.52 -2.90 19.53
CA LYS A 339 -24.90 -1.54 19.14
C LYS A 339 -26.38 -1.38 18.79
N THR A 340 -27.10 -2.45 18.47
CA THR A 340 -28.47 -2.42 17.92
C THR A 340 -29.51 -1.72 18.81
N MET A 341 -29.32 -1.70 20.14
CA MET A 341 -30.21 -1.03 21.10
C MET A 341 -29.78 0.39 21.50
N LYS A 342 -28.90 1.04 20.75
CA LYS A 342 -28.31 2.35 21.14
C LYS A 342 -27.75 2.32 22.56
N THR A 343 -27.14 1.19 22.91
CA THR A 343 -26.61 0.92 24.26
C THR A 343 -25.53 1.93 24.67
N PHE A 344 -24.80 2.39 23.66
CA PHE A 344 -23.73 3.37 23.77
C PHE A 344 -24.24 4.73 23.29
N LYS A 345 -23.75 5.80 23.91
CA LYS A 345 -23.95 7.16 23.40
C LYS A 345 -23.07 7.39 22.16
N ASP A 346 -23.44 8.34 21.31
CA ASP A 346 -22.69 8.61 20.07
C ASP A 346 -21.22 8.99 20.34
N ASP A 347 -20.95 9.80 21.37
CA ASP A 347 -19.58 10.17 21.77
C ASP A 347 -18.76 8.97 22.28
N GLU A 348 -19.41 8.04 22.99
CA GLU A 348 -18.79 6.82 23.50
C GLU A 348 -18.49 5.86 22.36
N LEU A 349 -19.40 5.74 21.38
CA LEU A 349 -19.18 4.96 20.16
C LEU A 349 -18.01 5.49 19.35
N SER A 350 -17.94 6.82 19.18
CA SER A 350 -16.82 7.46 18.48
C SER A 350 -15.48 7.14 19.17
N THR A 351 -15.43 7.31 20.49
CA THR A 351 -14.24 7.01 21.30
C THR A 351 -13.86 5.52 21.23
N MET A 352 -14.84 4.63 21.39
CA MET A 352 -14.64 3.18 21.31
C MET A 352 -14.13 2.74 19.94
N ASN A 353 -14.72 3.27 18.85
CA ASN A 353 -14.27 2.99 17.49
C ASN A 353 -12.82 3.47 17.27
N GLY A 354 -12.45 4.62 17.83
CA GLY A 354 -11.07 5.11 17.82
C GLY A 354 -10.10 4.15 18.54
N THR A 355 -10.47 3.68 19.73
CA THR A 355 -9.67 2.74 20.52
C THR A 355 -9.55 1.37 19.86
N LEU A 356 -10.63 0.85 19.25
CA LEU A 356 -10.60 -0.40 18.47
C LEU A 356 -9.62 -0.31 17.30
N ARG A 357 -9.64 0.81 16.56
CA ARG A 357 -8.70 1.03 15.44
C ARG A 357 -7.24 1.07 15.91
N LYS A 358 -6.97 1.72 17.05
CA LYS A 358 -5.64 1.70 17.67
C LYS A 358 -5.23 0.28 18.05
N LEU A 359 -6.15 -0.49 18.66
CA LEU A 359 -5.89 -1.88 19.07
C LEU A 359 -5.56 -2.75 17.85
N ASP A 360 -6.36 -2.67 16.78
CA ASP A 360 -6.12 -3.39 15.53
C ASP A 360 -4.75 -3.04 14.92
N ALA A 361 -4.43 -1.75 14.86
CA ALA A 361 -3.15 -1.27 14.30
C ALA A 361 -1.94 -1.74 15.12
N ILE A 362 -2.05 -1.78 16.45
CA ILE A 362 -0.95 -2.20 17.34
C ILE A 362 -0.78 -3.72 17.33
N CYS A 363 -1.86 -4.49 17.40
CA CYS A 363 -1.77 -5.95 17.37
C CYS A 363 -1.18 -6.48 16.06
N ASP A 364 -1.44 -5.80 14.93
CA ASP A 364 -0.89 -6.17 13.63
C ASP A 364 0.28 -5.25 13.20
N LEU A 365 0.92 -4.54 14.14
CA LEU A 365 1.90 -3.49 13.83
C LEU A 365 3.03 -3.99 12.91
N ARG A 366 3.66 -5.12 13.27
CA ARG A 366 4.77 -5.69 12.49
C ARG A 366 4.36 -6.03 11.06
N GLU A 367 3.21 -6.68 10.90
CA GLU A 367 2.69 -7.05 9.58
C GLU A 367 2.30 -5.81 8.77
N SER A 368 1.69 -4.83 9.43
CA SER A 368 1.26 -3.56 8.83
C SER A 368 2.44 -2.72 8.36
N VAL A 369 3.51 -2.61 9.17
CA VAL A 369 4.75 -1.92 8.78
C VAL A 369 5.39 -2.63 7.58
N ARG A 370 5.50 -3.97 7.62
CA ARG A 370 6.05 -4.74 6.49
C ARG A 370 5.24 -4.51 5.20
N LYS A 371 3.91 -4.52 5.28
CA LYS A 371 3.03 -4.24 4.13
C LYS A 371 3.12 -2.80 3.66
N ALA A 372 3.22 -1.83 4.57
CA ALA A 372 3.33 -0.41 4.25
C ALA A 372 4.68 -0.04 3.63
N CYS A 373 5.76 -0.74 4.01
CA CYS A 373 7.10 -0.50 3.48
C CYS A 373 7.52 -1.46 2.35
N ASP A 374 6.60 -2.30 1.86
CA ASP A 374 6.85 -3.20 0.74
C ASP A 374 6.99 -2.43 -0.58
N CYS A 375 8.17 -2.52 -1.16
CA CYS A 375 8.60 -1.91 -2.40
C CYS A 375 8.63 -2.88 -3.58
N SER A 376 8.04 -4.09 -3.47
CA SER A 376 7.99 -5.08 -4.55
C SER A 376 7.47 -4.54 -5.90
N PHE A 377 6.64 -3.48 -5.87
CA PHE A 377 6.16 -2.78 -7.06
C PHE A 377 7.28 -2.18 -7.94
N LEU A 378 8.48 -1.94 -7.38
CA LEU A 378 9.64 -1.48 -8.16
C LEU A 378 10.04 -2.46 -9.26
N TYR A 379 9.69 -3.74 -9.14
CA TYR A 379 9.93 -4.71 -10.20
C TYR A 379 9.33 -4.29 -11.55
N TRP A 380 8.22 -3.54 -11.57
CA TRP A 380 7.61 -3.04 -12.81
C TRP A 380 8.13 -1.66 -13.22
N HIS A 381 8.86 -0.98 -12.34
CA HIS A 381 9.37 0.38 -12.52
C HIS A 381 10.90 0.45 -12.52
N ARG A 382 11.60 -0.65 -12.83
CA ARG A 382 13.07 -0.78 -12.73
C ARG A 382 13.83 0.23 -13.59
N VAL A 383 13.19 0.76 -14.63
CA VAL A 383 13.70 1.83 -15.49
C VAL A 383 14.11 3.10 -14.74
N VAL A 384 13.63 3.30 -13.51
CA VAL A 384 14.03 4.43 -12.67
C VAL A 384 15.42 4.27 -12.04
N PHE A 385 15.91 3.03 -11.93
CA PHE A 385 17.14 2.73 -11.18
C PHE A 385 18.42 3.30 -11.82
N PRO A 386 18.64 3.23 -13.14
CA PRO A 386 19.76 3.92 -13.80
C PRO A 386 19.78 5.43 -13.56
N ILE A 387 18.60 6.06 -13.60
CA ILE A 387 18.44 7.51 -13.38
C ILE A 387 18.83 7.87 -11.94
N TYR A 388 18.43 7.04 -10.98
CA TYR A 388 18.81 7.19 -9.58
C TYR A 388 20.32 7.06 -9.35
N LEU A 389 20.97 6.08 -9.98
CA LEU A 389 22.42 5.89 -9.85
C LEU A 389 23.19 7.05 -10.45
N THR A 390 22.77 7.52 -11.62
CA THR A 390 23.36 8.69 -12.28
C THR A 390 23.21 9.94 -11.38
N ASP A 391 22.05 10.15 -10.78
CA ASP A 391 21.84 11.24 -9.81
C ASP A 391 22.73 11.08 -8.56
N THR A 392 22.88 9.86 -8.04
CA THR A 392 23.73 9.60 -6.87
C THR A 392 25.21 9.90 -7.16
N PHE A 393 25.66 9.61 -8.37
CA PHE A 393 27.00 9.94 -8.84
C PHE A 393 27.19 11.45 -9.08
N ASP A 394 26.21 12.09 -9.71
CA ASP A 394 26.24 13.52 -10.01
C ASP A 394 26.18 14.36 -8.71
N ASN A 395 25.32 13.94 -7.79
CA ASN A 395 25.00 14.59 -6.52
C ASN A 395 25.39 13.68 -5.35
N LEU A 396 26.64 13.79 -4.90
CA LEU A 396 27.24 12.98 -3.82
C LEU A 396 26.73 13.35 -2.40
N VAL A 397 25.45 13.66 -2.28
CA VAL A 397 24.80 14.00 -1.01
C VAL A 397 24.37 12.70 -0.32
N ASP A 398 25.13 12.31 0.70
CA ASP A 398 24.88 11.15 1.57
C ASP A 398 24.70 9.82 0.80
N PRO A 399 25.79 9.27 0.24
CA PRO A 399 25.74 8.05 -0.58
C PRO A 399 25.35 6.80 0.22
N HIS A 400 25.33 6.87 1.56
CA HIS A 400 24.85 5.76 2.39
C HIS A 400 23.38 5.44 2.14
N ARG A 401 22.59 6.39 1.63
CA ARG A 401 21.17 6.20 1.27
C ARG A 401 20.95 5.12 0.21
N MET A 402 21.97 4.77 -0.58
CA MET A 402 21.91 3.63 -1.50
C MET A 402 21.50 2.33 -0.81
N HIS A 403 21.85 2.13 0.47
CA HIS A 403 21.42 0.97 1.25
C HIS A 403 19.89 0.85 1.30
N TYR A 404 19.18 1.97 1.40
CA TYR A 404 17.72 2.00 1.37
C TYR A 404 17.17 1.64 -0.01
N MET A 405 17.75 2.18 -1.09
CA MET A 405 17.33 1.82 -2.45
C MET A 405 17.56 0.32 -2.75
N PHE A 406 18.72 -0.23 -2.38
CA PHE A 406 18.99 -1.66 -2.51
C PHE A 406 18.07 -2.50 -1.61
N GLY A 407 17.72 -1.99 -0.41
CA GLY A 407 16.68 -2.57 0.43
C GLY A 407 15.32 -2.61 -0.26
N ALA A 408 14.94 -1.55 -0.99
CA ALA A 408 13.70 -1.50 -1.76
C ALA A 408 13.70 -2.47 -2.94
N LEU A 409 14.82 -2.61 -3.66
CA LEU A 409 14.96 -3.60 -4.73
C LEU A 409 14.89 -5.03 -4.20
N ARG A 410 15.40 -5.29 -3.00
CA ARG A 410 15.34 -6.62 -2.35
C ARG A 410 13.91 -7.09 -2.08
N ASP A 411 12.95 -6.19 -1.92
CA ASP A 411 11.54 -6.58 -1.75
C ASP A 411 10.94 -7.25 -2.99
N CYS A 412 11.58 -7.13 -4.14
CA CYS A 412 11.16 -7.85 -5.35
C CYS A 412 11.44 -9.35 -5.24
N VAL A 413 12.35 -9.78 -4.35
CA VAL A 413 12.85 -11.16 -4.26
C VAL A 413 11.83 -12.15 -3.69
N PRO A 414 11.14 -11.88 -2.56
CA PRO A 414 10.15 -12.83 -2.04
C PRO A 414 9.03 -13.17 -3.03
N PRO A 415 8.45 -12.21 -3.79
CA PRO A 415 7.51 -12.54 -4.86
C PRO A 415 8.12 -13.40 -5.98
N MET A 416 9.38 -13.19 -6.37
CA MET A 416 10.06 -14.01 -7.37
C MET A 416 10.19 -15.47 -6.93
N ALA A 417 10.39 -15.71 -5.62
CA ALA A 417 10.45 -17.06 -5.06
C ALA A 417 9.12 -17.84 -5.22
N ALA A 418 7.99 -17.13 -5.32
CA ALA A 418 6.67 -17.71 -5.46
C ALA A 418 6.22 -17.87 -6.93
N VAL A 419 7.06 -17.48 -7.89
CA VAL A 419 6.73 -17.54 -9.31
C VAL A 419 6.66 -18.99 -9.80
N LYS A 420 5.65 -19.27 -10.64
CA LYS A 420 5.43 -20.59 -11.25
C LYS A 420 5.68 -20.65 -12.76
N HIS A 421 5.75 -19.50 -13.44
CA HIS A 421 5.89 -19.45 -14.90
C HIS A 421 7.34 -19.61 -15.38
N ILE A 422 8.31 -19.42 -14.49
CA ILE A 422 9.74 -19.59 -14.71
C ILE A 422 10.36 -20.13 -13.42
N THR A 423 11.48 -20.82 -13.52
CA THR A 423 12.22 -21.28 -12.35
C THR A 423 12.63 -20.06 -11.51
N PRO A 424 12.33 -20.03 -10.20
CA PRO A 424 12.66 -18.88 -9.35
C PRO A 424 14.14 -18.49 -9.40
N THR A 425 15.04 -19.47 -9.48
CA THR A 425 16.49 -19.27 -9.61
C THR A 425 16.85 -18.46 -10.87
N GLU A 426 16.30 -18.84 -12.02
CA GLU A 426 16.56 -18.16 -13.29
C GLU A 426 16.07 -16.71 -13.27
N LEU A 427 14.89 -16.46 -12.68
CA LEU A 427 14.35 -15.11 -12.56
C LEU A 427 15.21 -14.24 -11.63
N MET A 428 15.65 -14.79 -10.50
CA MET A 428 16.53 -14.12 -9.55
C MET A 428 17.87 -13.79 -10.19
N GLU A 429 18.50 -14.72 -10.91
CA GLU A 429 19.76 -14.49 -11.62
C GLU A 429 19.65 -13.38 -12.67
N ARG A 430 18.56 -13.37 -13.45
CA ARG A 430 18.34 -12.31 -14.46
C ARG A 430 18.19 -10.95 -13.82
N PHE A 431 17.40 -10.85 -12.75
CA PHE A 431 17.22 -9.60 -12.03
C PHE A 431 18.53 -9.14 -11.34
N ASP A 432 19.29 -10.08 -10.77
CA ASP A 432 20.58 -9.81 -10.14
C ASP A 432 21.61 -9.27 -11.15
N LYS A 433 21.67 -9.87 -12.34
CA LYS A 433 22.51 -9.42 -13.47
C LYS A 433 22.08 -8.04 -13.97
N GLU A 434 20.78 -7.78 -14.11
CA GLU A 434 20.24 -6.48 -14.54
C GLU A 434 20.61 -5.37 -13.55
N VAL A 435 20.36 -5.58 -12.26
CA VAL A 435 20.65 -4.57 -11.22
C VAL A 435 22.15 -4.32 -11.09
N TYR A 436 22.99 -5.36 -11.14
CA TYR A 436 24.44 -5.18 -11.10
C TYR A 436 24.99 -4.53 -12.36
N GLY A 437 24.47 -4.90 -13.53
CA GLY A 437 24.83 -4.26 -14.80
C GLY A 437 24.58 -2.76 -14.75
N ASN A 438 23.39 -2.37 -14.27
CA ASN A 438 23.06 -0.95 -14.07
C ASN A 438 23.96 -0.29 -13.03
N LEU A 439 24.25 -0.95 -11.90
CA LEU A 439 25.19 -0.41 -10.91
C LEU A 439 26.58 -0.16 -11.50
N LYS A 440 27.06 -1.12 -12.30
CA LYS A 440 28.37 -1.03 -12.93
C LYS A 440 28.40 0.11 -13.95
N GLU A 441 27.46 0.13 -14.88
CA GLU A 441 27.41 1.08 -15.99
C GLU A 441 27.20 2.54 -15.52
N TYR A 442 26.29 2.76 -14.56
CA TYR A 442 25.84 4.11 -14.19
C TYR A 442 26.49 4.66 -12.90
N LEU A 443 27.25 3.86 -12.16
CA LEU A 443 27.94 4.32 -10.94
C LEU A 443 29.41 3.89 -10.88
N LEU A 444 29.71 2.59 -11.00
CA LEU A 444 31.09 2.11 -10.77
C LEU A 444 32.03 2.51 -11.91
N ASP A 445 31.68 2.25 -13.17
CA ASP A 445 32.53 2.59 -14.32
C ASP A 445 32.78 4.10 -14.41
N PRO A 446 31.78 5.00 -14.23
CA PRO A 446 32.02 6.44 -14.12
C PRO A 446 32.95 6.82 -12.97
N LEU A 447 32.79 6.19 -11.79
CA LEU A 447 33.64 6.42 -10.63
C LEU A 447 35.09 6.01 -10.88
N CYS A 448 35.32 4.84 -11.49
CA CYS A 448 36.65 4.37 -11.88
C CYS A 448 37.32 5.36 -12.84
N ARG A 449 36.60 5.82 -13.88
CA ARG A 449 37.13 6.75 -14.89
C ARG A 449 37.50 8.11 -14.29
N GLU A 450 36.68 8.65 -13.39
CA GLU A 450 36.99 9.92 -12.70
C GLU A 450 38.20 9.76 -11.77
N ILE A 451 38.27 8.68 -10.97
CA ILE A 451 39.42 8.42 -10.10
C ILE A 451 40.70 8.23 -10.91
N GLU A 452 40.65 7.46 -12.00
CA GLU A 452 41.79 7.28 -12.91
C GLU A 452 42.23 8.62 -13.52
N THR A 453 41.27 9.44 -13.97
CA THR A 453 41.54 10.76 -14.54
C THR A 453 42.19 11.69 -13.52
N ASP A 454 41.68 11.71 -12.29
CA ASP A 454 42.25 12.50 -11.19
C ASP A 454 43.67 12.05 -10.84
N PHE A 455 43.92 10.74 -10.72
CA PHE A 455 45.27 10.22 -10.48
C PHE A 455 46.23 10.55 -11.61
N ARG A 456 45.79 10.40 -12.87
CA ARG A 456 46.60 10.75 -14.05
C ARG A 456 46.95 12.23 -14.04
N LEU A 457 45.99 13.11 -13.72
CA LEU A 457 46.24 14.55 -13.60
C LEU A 457 47.20 14.88 -12.44
N GLN A 458 47.08 14.22 -11.30
CA GLN A 458 48.00 14.40 -10.17
C GLN A 458 49.43 13.96 -10.50
N ILE A 459 49.60 12.82 -11.15
CA ILE A 459 50.91 12.33 -11.60
C ILE A 459 51.54 13.34 -12.57
N HIS A 460 50.74 13.90 -13.48
CA HIS A 460 51.18 14.87 -14.48
C HIS A 460 51.15 16.33 -14.00
N ALA A 461 50.88 16.61 -12.73
CA ALA A 461 50.81 17.98 -12.20
C ALA A 461 52.14 18.73 -12.34
N HIS A 462 53.27 18.01 -12.37
CA HIS A 462 54.60 18.57 -12.61
C HIS A 462 54.81 19.10 -14.05
N LEU A 463 53.92 18.76 -14.99
CA LEU A 463 53.99 19.19 -16.40
C LEU A 463 53.35 20.57 -16.65
N GLN A 464 52.96 21.31 -15.59
CA GLN A 464 52.30 22.63 -15.68
C GLN A 464 51.11 22.66 -16.64
N LEU A 465 50.24 21.64 -16.59
CA LEU A 465 48.95 21.68 -17.25
C LEU A 465 48.07 22.75 -16.60
N ASP A 466 47.27 23.46 -17.43
CA ASP A 466 46.44 24.62 -17.06
C ASP A 466 45.88 24.53 -15.63
N ASP A 467 46.11 25.59 -14.87
CA ASP A 467 45.79 25.73 -13.45
C ASP A 467 44.28 25.53 -13.25
N ARG A 468 43.87 24.28 -12.98
CA ARG A 468 42.47 23.92 -12.72
C ARG A 468 42.08 24.48 -11.37
N ASN A 469 41.70 25.75 -11.38
CA ASN A 469 41.21 26.45 -10.22
C ASN A 469 39.98 25.69 -9.65
N PRO A 470 40.06 25.15 -8.42
CA PRO A 470 38.95 24.42 -7.78
C PRO A 470 37.65 25.22 -7.70
N PHE A 471 37.76 26.56 -7.66
CA PHE A 471 36.62 27.47 -7.63
C PHE A 471 35.97 27.70 -9.01
N LYS A 472 36.62 27.27 -10.11
CA LYS A 472 36.07 27.35 -11.47
C LYS A 472 35.54 26.01 -11.99
N VAL A 473 36.19 24.89 -11.64
CA VAL A 473 35.84 23.55 -12.14
C VAL A 473 34.94 22.78 -11.17
N GLY A 474 34.97 23.14 -9.88
CA GLY A 474 34.28 22.39 -8.82
C GLY A 474 35.01 21.08 -8.49
N MET A 475 35.23 20.80 -7.21
CA MET A 475 35.72 19.50 -6.76
C MET A 475 34.56 18.63 -6.28
N LYS A 476 34.41 17.44 -6.85
CA LYS A 476 33.51 16.41 -6.32
C LYS A 476 34.25 15.59 -5.26
N ASP A 477 33.76 15.59 -4.02
CA ASP A 477 34.34 14.75 -2.95
C ASP A 477 33.92 13.27 -3.13
N MET A 478 34.65 12.55 -3.99
CA MET A 478 34.45 11.12 -4.24
C MET A 478 34.74 10.26 -3.01
N SER A 479 35.39 10.79 -1.97
CA SER A 479 35.73 10.02 -0.76
C SER A 479 34.49 9.51 -0.04
N GLN A 480 33.34 10.17 -0.19
CA GLN A 480 32.08 9.75 0.40
C GLN A 480 31.61 8.40 -0.16
N LEU A 481 31.77 8.17 -1.46
CA LEU A 481 31.42 6.88 -2.09
C LEU A 481 32.34 5.75 -1.61
N LEU A 482 33.61 6.05 -1.37
CA LEU A 482 34.59 5.08 -0.86
C LEU A 482 34.34 4.69 0.61
N LYS A 483 33.63 5.54 1.36
CA LYS A 483 33.24 5.31 2.76
C LYS A 483 31.93 4.52 2.89
N VAL A 484 31.22 4.27 1.79
CA VAL A 484 29.99 3.48 1.79
C VAL A 484 30.31 2.06 2.26
N ARG A 485 29.59 1.61 3.29
CA ARG A 485 29.71 0.25 3.81
C ARG A 485 29.26 -0.78 2.76
N PRO A 486 29.75 -2.03 2.80
CA PRO A 486 29.32 -3.06 1.86
C PRO A 486 27.80 -3.20 1.80
N ILE A 487 27.24 -3.01 0.61
CA ILE A 487 25.80 -3.10 0.37
C ILE A 487 25.45 -4.57 0.19
N ARG A 488 24.58 -5.09 1.05
CA ARG A 488 24.05 -6.45 0.88
C ARG A 488 22.96 -6.45 -0.19
N PHE A 489 23.15 -7.22 -1.25
CA PHE A 489 22.14 -7.44 -2.28
C PHE A 489 22.14 -8.91 -2.66
N PHE A 490 20.99 -9.59 -2.49
CA PHE A 490 20.91 -11.05 -2.55
C PHE A 490 21.92 -11.73 -1.59
N ASP A 491 22.74 -12.62 -2.15
CA ASP A 491 23.76 -13.42 -1.47
C ASP A 491 25.17 -12.81 -1.63
N ARG A 492 25.27 -11.60 -2.21
CA ARG A 492 26.53 -10.88 -2.39
C ARG A 492 26.61 -9.62 -1.55
N TYR A 493 27.85 -9.25 -1.23
CA TYR A 493 28.20 -7.98 -0.64
C TYR A 493 28.89 -7.14 -1.71
N ILE A 494 28.26 -6.03 -2.07
CA ILE A 494 28.79 -5.08 -3.04
C ILE A 494 29.63 -4.08 -2.26
N ASN A 495 30.96 -4.21 -2.35
CA ASN A 495 31.90 -3.27 -1.77
C ASN A 495 32.39 -2.31 -2.86
N ILE A 496 31.96 -1.04 -2.81
CA ILE A 496 32.36 -0.03 -3.81
C ILE A 496 33.88 0.11 -3.86
N LYS A 497 34.55 0.15 -2.70
CA LYS A 497 36.02 0.23 -2.60
C LYS A 497 36.73 -0.99 -3.19
N GLY A 498 36.12 -2.18 -3.13
CA GLY A 498 36.72 -3.41 -3.63
C GLY A 498 36.55 -3.64 -5.14
N ASN A 499 35.76 -2.80 -5.82
CA ASN A 499 35.57 -2.85 -7.28
C ASN A 499 36.39 -1.78 -8.02
N LEU A 500 37.11 -0.94 -7.27
CA LEU A 500 38.11 0.01 -7.75
C LEU A 500 39.48 -0.64 -7.64
#